data_AF-A0A0D2P6K9-F1
#
_entry.id   AF-A0A0D2P6K9-F1
#
_cell.length_a   1.000
_cell.length_b   1.000
_cell.length_c   1.000
_cell.angle_alpha   90.00
_cell.angle_beta   90.00
_cell.angle_gamma   90.00
#
_symmetry.space_group_name_H-M   'P 1'
#
loop_
_entity.id
_entity.type
_entity.pdbx_description
1 polymer ?
#
loop_
_entity_poly.entity_id
_entity_poly.type
_entity_poly.pdbx_seq_one_letter_code
_entity_poly.pdbx_strand_id
1 'polypeptide(L)'
;MVLFHGTRTEENVISLSTNVDLSKTNSMGDLHTNKKGGADGGAYFTDSLVAAAQYACYSTKYDTTMALPDIVYVASFQWTPGQFKVHEFSTKSEVTADKSDTSDMISGPMSAPAFIDMYLTPYFWQYAVVKKTAVAGLKHLQNYKVYCKNVPEGRNLQEQEYAKGQSGNPEFNALVTGLTSESGC
;
A
#
# COMPACT_ATOMS: atom_id res chain seq x y z
N MET A 1 11.60 0.06 -9.17
CA MET A 1 10.33 0.79 -9.00
C MET A 1 10.30 1.40 -7.60
N VAL A 2 9.53 2.44 -7.34
CA VAL A 2 9.30 2.92 -5.97
C VAL A 2 7.96 2.38 -5.48
N LEU A 3 7.96 1.86 -4.26
CA LEU A 3 6.82 1.32 -3.56
C LEU A 3 6.51 2.18 -2.33
N PHE A 4 5.23 2.29 -2.00
CA PHE A 4 4.70 3.15 -0.94
C PHE A 4 3.86 2.34 0.05
N HIS A 5 3.95 2.68 1.33
CA HIS A 5 3.12 2.11 2.39
C HIS A 5 2.61 3.21 3.32
N GLY A 6 1.30 3.27 3.51
CA GLY A 6 0.64 4.25 4.39
C GLY A 6 0.41 3.71 5.80
N THR A 7 0.71 4.52 6.81
CA THR A 7 0.44 4.26 8.24
C THR A 7 -0.28 5.46 8.87
N ARG A 8 -0.92 5.23 10.02
CA ARG A 8 -1.64 6.29 10.75
C ARG A 8 -0.80 7.09 11.72
N THR A 9 0.38 6.59 12.08
CA THR A 9 1.22 7.23 13.11
C THR A 9 2.65 7.37 12.62
N GLU A 10 3.30 8.42 13.09
CA GLU A 10 4.70 8.71 12.79
C GLU A 10 5.61 7.58 13.29
N GLU A 11 5.34 7.05 14.49
CA GLU A 11 6.06 5.91 15.05
C GLU A 11 6.02 4.69 14.12
N ASN A 12 4.84 4.37 13.57
CA ASN A 12 4.70 3.23 12.66
C ASN A 12 5.46 3.44 11.35
N VAL A 13 5.50 4.67 10.80
CA VAL A 13 6.26 4.93 9.58
C VAL A 13 7.76 4.86 9.83
N ILE A 14 8.23 5.35 11.00
CA ILE A 14 9.63 5.25 11.41
C ILE A 14 10.03 3.79 11.61
N SER A 15 9.22 3.01 12.33
CA SER A 15 9.43 1.58 12.54
C SER A 15 9.56 0.85 11.20
N LEU A 16 8.61 1.06 10.28
CA LEU A 16 8.64 0.46 8.95
C LEU A 16 9.88 0.86 8.12
N SER A 17 10.36 2.10 8.27
CA SER A 17 11.56 2.60 7.59
C SER A 17 12.83 1.89 8.04
N THR A 18 12.84 1.36 9.26
CA THR A 18 14.00 0.67 9.86
C THR A 18 13.92 -0.85 9.76
N ASN A 19 12.71 -1.42 9.87
CA ASN A 19 12.49 -2.85 9.83
C ASN A 19 11.11 -3.18 9.24
N VAL A 20 11.09 -3.89 8.13
CA VAL A 20 9.86 -4.38 7.50
C VAL A 20 9.50 -5.72 8.12
N ASP A 21 8.46 -5.72 8.96
CA ASP A 21 7.96 -6.90 9.65
C ASP A 21 6.95 -7.68 8.78
N LEU A 22 7.32 -8.90 8.39
CA LEU A 22 6.48 -9.81 7.61
C LEU A 22 5.54 -10.66 8.46
N SER A 23 5.70 -10.65 9.79
CA SER A 23 4.88 -11.49 10.68
C SER A 23 3.47 -10.96 10.91
N LYS A 24 3.20 -9.72 10.47
CA LYS A 24 1.88 -9.11 10.57
C LYS A 24 0.91 -9.78 9.60
N THR A 25 -0.16 -10.33 10.16
CA THR A 25 -1.24 -11.00 9.41
C THR A 25 -2.55 -10.21 9.52
N ASN A 26 -3.28 -10.05 8.43
CA ASN A 26 -4.67 -9.58 8.43
C ASN A 26 -5.54 -10.49 7.55
N SER A 27 -6.45 -11.24 8.19
CA SER A 27 -7.29 -12.23 7.53
C SER A 27 -8.25 -11.67 6.46
N MET A 28 -8.52 -10.36 6.44
CA MET A 28 -9.44 -9.75 5.47
C MET A 28 -8.74 -9.16 4.24
N GLY A 29 -7.49 -8.71 4.39
CA GLY A 29 -6.76 -7.95 3.37
C GLY A 29 -5.56 -8.69 2.76
N ASP A 30 -5.05 -9.72 3.43
CA ASP A 30 -3.79 -10.35 3.02
C ASP A 30 -3.93 -11.14 1.71
N LEU A 31 -3.03 -10.84 0.76
CA LEU A 31 -2.81 -11.65 -0.44
C LEU A 31 -1.96 -12.89 -0.12
N HIS A 32 -1.11 -12.84 0.90
CA HIS A 32 -0.31 -14.00 1.28
C HIS A 32 -1.15 -15.01 2.06
N THR A 33 -1.51 -16.12 1.40
CA THR A 33 -2.33 -17.19 2.00
C THR A 33 -1.52 -18.45 2.27
N ASN A 34 -1.75 -19.09 3.42
CA ASN A 34 -1.19 -20.39 3.76
C ASN A 34 -2.05 -21.55 3.22
N LYS A 35 -1.51 -22.77 3.30
CA LYS A 35 -2.16 -24.01 2.81
C LYS A 35 -3.51 -24.35 3.48
N LYS A 36 -3.86 -23.68 4.58
CA LYS A 36 -5.15 -23.84 5.28
C LYS A 36 -6.14 -22.74 4.90
N GLY A 37 -5.80 -21.85 3.97
CA GLY A 37 -6.63 -20.71 3.56
C GLY A 37 -6.60 -19.52 4.53
N GLY A 38 -5.67 -19.51 5.50
CA GLY A 38 -5.44 -18.37 6.40
C GLY A 38 -4.38 -17.41 5.86
N ALA A 39 -4.19 -16.27 6.52
CA ALA A 39 -3.10 -15.34 6.22
C ALA A 39 -1.75 -15.86 6.76
N ASP A 40 -0.67 -15.74 5.98
CA ASP A 40 0.70 -16.11 6.39
C ASP A 40 1.62 -14.89 6.60
N GLY A 41 1.05 -13.69 6.46
CA GLY A 41 1.67 -12.41 6.77
C GLY A 41 2.53 -11.85 5.64
N GLY A 42 2.69 -10.55 5.60
CA GLY A 42 3.48 -9.91 4.54
C GLY A 42 3.53 -8.41 4.70
N ALA A 43 4.43 -7.78 3.96
CA ALA A 43 4.49 -6.33 3.87
C ALA A 43 3.86 -5.88 2.55
N TYR A 44 2.77 -5.13 2.66
CA TYR A 44 1.96 -4.69 1.53
C TYR A 44 2.31 -3.27 1.14
N PHE A 45 2.55 -3.05 -0.14
CA PHE A 45 2.84 -1.75 -0.70
C PHE A 45 1.93 -1.47 -1.89
N THR A 46 1.96 -0.24 -2.38
CA THR A 46 1.40 0.16 -3.68
C THR A 46 2.46 0.94 -4.45
N ASP A 47 2.31 1.07 -5.76
CA ASP A 47 3.19 1.89 -6.61
C ASP A 47 2.76 3.36 -6.65
N SER A 48 1.65 3.73 -5.98
CA SER A 48 1.13 5.10 -5.93
C SER A 48 1.08 5.70 -4.52
N LEU A 49 1.76 6.83 -4.30
CA LEU A 49 1.79 7.53 -3.02
C LEU A 49 0.39 7.95 -2.55
N VAL A 50 -0.44 8.48 -3.45
CA VAL A 50 -1.80 8.94 -3.12
C VAL A 50 -2.71 7.77 -2.76
N ALA A 51 -2.55 6.61 -3.41
CA ALA A 51 -3.27 5.40 -3.02
C ALA A 51 -2.84 4.90 -1.64
N ALA A 52 -1.54 4.90 -1.33
CA ALA A 52 -1.03 4.55 -0.01
C ALA A 52 -1.60 5.47 1.08
N ALA A 53 -1.67 6.78 0.82
CA ALA A 53 -2.29 7.75 1.70
C ALA A 53 -3.80 7.51 1.86
N GLN A 54 -4.51 7.26 0.76
CA GLN A 54 -5.96 6.96 0.75
C GLN A 54 -6.28 5.76 1.63
N TYR A 55 -5.47 4.70 1.56
CA TYR A 55 -5.61 3.55 2.44
C TYR A 55 -5.45 3.94 3.91
N ALA A 56 -4.40 4.67 4.27
CA ALA A 56 -4.19 5.07 5.67
C ALA A 56 -5.31 5.98 6.21
N CYS A 57 -5.81 6.90 5.37
CA CYS A 57 -6.89 7.82 5.72
C CYS A 57 -8.24 7.11 5.89
N TYR A 58 -8.61 6.20 4.97
CA TYR A 58 -10.00 5.76 4.83
C TYR A 58 -10.24 4.26 5.00
N SER A 59 -9.20 3.42 5.13
CA SER A 59 -9.37 1.95 5.23
C SER A 59 -10.24 1.49 6.40
N THR A 60 -10.39 2.28 7.47
CA THR A 60 -11.29 1.93 8.60
C THR A 60 -12.59 2.71 8.60
N LYS A 61 -12.92 3.43 7.52
CA LYS A 61 -14.14 4.26 7.49
C LYS A 61 -15.42 3.43 7.59
N TYR A 62 -15.36 2.14 7.24
CA TYR A 62 -16.44 1.18 7.46
C TYR A 62 -16.72 0.94 8.95
N ASP A 63 -15.76 1.21 9.84
CA ASP A 63 -15.89 1.09 11.29
C ASP A 63 -16.23 2.45 11.89
N THR A 64 -17.51 2.64 12.23
CA THR A 64 -18.02 3.90 12.80
C THR A 64 -17.50 4.20 14.21
N THR A 65 -16.81 3.26 14.85
CA THR A 65 -16.20 3.46 16.17
C THR A 65 -14.79 4.05 16.09
N MET A 66 -14.16 4.02 14.91
CA MET A 66 -12.82 4.53 14.69
C MET A 66 -12.85 5.93 14.09
N ALA A 67 -12.26 6.90 14.79
CA ALA A 67 -12.05 8.22 14.24
C ALA A 67 -11.10 8.16 13.03
N LEU A 68 -11.43 8.90 11.97
CA LEU A 68 -10.54 9.07 10.84
C LEU A 68 -9.40 10.04 11.21
N PRO A 69 -8.17 9.78 10.76
CA PRO A 69 -7.05 10.66 11.04
C PRO A 69 -7.10 11.92 10.16
N ASP A 70 -6.66 13.06 10.70
CA ASP A 70 -6.41 14.28 9.90
C ASP A 70 -5.11 14.19 9.11
N ILE A 71 -4.13 13.47 9.66
CA ILE A 71 -2.78 13.32 9.13
C ILE A 71 -2.42 11.83 9.13
N VAL A 72 -1.82 11.38 8.03
CA VAL A 72 -1.22 10.05 7.89
C VAL A 72 0.22 10.18 7.42
N TYR A 73 0.94 9.07 7.48
CA TYR A 73 2.34 9.00 7.11
C TYR A 73 2.53 7.95 6.02
N VAL A 74 3.34 8.25 5.02
CA VAL A 74 3.65 7.30 3.93
C VAL A 74 5.15 7.10 3.87
N ALA A 75 5.62 5.85 3.91
CA ALA A 75 7.02 5.51 3.63
C ALA A 75 7.18 5.15 2.16
N SER A 76 8.29 5.55 1.55
CA SER A 76 8.68 5.14 0.20
C SER A 76 9.95 4.30 0.20
N PHE A 77 9.96 3.29 -0.68
CA PHE A 77 11.04 2.32 -0.81
C PHE A 77 11.41 2.17 -2.28
N GLN A 78 12.70 2.29 -2.59
CA GLN A 78 13.22 1.79 -3.85
C GLN A 78 13.22 0.26 -3.79
N TRP A 79 12.57 -0.36 -4.76
CA TRP A 79 12.54 -1.79 -4.97
C TRP A 79 13.28 -2.17 -6.26
N THR A 80 14.24 -3.09 -6.15
CA THR A 80 15.01 -3.60 -7.29
C THR A 80 14.65 -5.07 -7.54
N PRO A 81 13.76 -5.37 -8.51
CA PRO A 81 13.19 -6.72 -8.67
C PRO A 81 14.15 -7.74 -9.29
N GLY A 82 15.30 -7.32 -9.86
CA GLY A 82 16.15 -8.16 -10.72
C GLY A 82 16.75 -9.42 -10.08
N GLN A 83 16.51 -9.67 -8.80
CA GLN A 83 16.97 -10.86 -8.06
C GLN A 83 15.82 -11.66 -7.42
N PHE A 84 14.56 -11.23 -7.60
CA PHE A 84 13.41 -11.75 -6.87
C PHE A 84 12.33 -12.28 -7.82
N LYS A 85 11.64 -13.35 -7.40
CA LYS A 85 10.49 -13.89 -8.12
C LYS A 85 9.24 -13.08 -7.79
N VAL A 86 8.77 -12.29 -8.75
CA VAL A 86 7.51 -11.55 -8.66
C VAL A 86 6.43 -12.34 -9.39
N HIS A 87 5.29 -12.59 -8.74
CA HIS A 87 4.11 -13.15 -9.37
C HIS A 87 2.98 -12.14 -9.36
N GLU A 88 2.48 -11.81 -10.54
CA GLU A 88 1.35 -10.91 -10.71
C GLU A 88 0.06 -11.70 -10.93
N PHE A 89 -1.01 -11.26 -10.30
CA PHE A 89 -2.35 -11.83 -10.39
C PHE A 89 -3.30 -10.81 -11.00
N SER A 90 -4.18 -11.30 -11.89
CA SER A 90 -5.25 -10.48 -12.45
C SER A 90 -6.44 -10.38 -11.52
N THR A 91 -6.63 -11.37 -10.64
CA THR A 91 -7.73 -11.44 -9.67
C THR A 91 -7.31 -12.11 -8.36
N LYS A 92 -7.99 -11.80 -7.25
CA LYS A 92 -7.73 -12.45 -5.94
C LYS A 92 -7.90 -13.97 -5.98
N SER A 93 -8.86 -14.45 -6.75
CA SER A 93 -9.17 -15.87 -6.90
C SER A 93 -8.03 -16.69 -7.51
N GLU A 94 -7.09 -16.05 -8.20
CA GLU A 94 -5.93 -16.72 -8.78
C GLU A 94 -4.81 -16.96 -7.76
N VAL A 95 -4.87 -16.32 -6.60
CA VAL A 95 -3.89 -16.42 -5.52
C VAL A 95 -4.05 -17.77 -4.82
N THR A 96 -3.04 -18.62 -4.99
CA THR A 96 -2.96 -19.94 -4.34
C THR A 96 -1.79 -19.99 -3.36
N ALA A 97 -1.87 -20.89 -2.38
CA ALA A 97 -0.76 -21.14 -1.45
C ALA A 97 0.54 -21.49 -2.18
N ASP A 98 0.48 -22.32 -3.24
CA ASP A 98 1.67 -22.71 -4.00
C ASP A 98 2.35 -21.53 -4.72
N LYS A 99 1.56 -20.60 -5.25
CA LYS A 99 2.09 -19.39 -5.89
C LYS A 99 2.63 -18.41 -4.87
N SER A 100 2.06 -18.39 -3.67
CA SER A 100 2.58 -17.57 -2.57
C SER A 100 3.91 -18.12 -2.03
N ASP A 101 3.98 -19.43 -1.77
CA ASP A 101 5.16 -20.13 -1.26
C ASP A 101 6.38 -20.01 -2.20
N THR A 102 6.15 -19.92 -3.51
CA THR A 102 7.22 -19.88 -4.52
C THR A 102 7.67 -18.47 -4.91
N SER A 103 6.91 -17.44 -4.52
CA SER A 103 7.19 -16.05 -4.86
C SER A 103 7.94 -15.33 -3.75
N ASP A 104 8.73 -14.31 -4.11
CA ASP A 104 9.31 -13.35 -3.17
C ASP A 104 8.37 -12.16 -2.97
N MET A 105 7.63 -11.81 -4.03
CA MET A 105 6.58 -10.80 -4.04
C MET A 105 5.38 -11.29 -4.85
N ILE A 106 4.19 -10.94 -4.37
CA ILE A 106 2.91 -11.15 -5.01
C ILE A 106 2.33 -9.77 -5.34
N SER A 107 1.80 -9.55 -6.54
CA SER A 107 1.13 -8.30 -6.89
C SER A 107 -0.22 -8.51 -7.54
N GLY A 108 -1.12 -7.54 -7.42
CA GLY A 108 -2.43 -7.57 -8.06
C GLY A 108 -3.38 -6.49 -7.55
N PRO A 109 -4.61 -6.42 -8.08
CA PRO A 109 -5.60 -5.45 -7.64
C PRO A 109 -6.02 -5.67 -6.19
N MET A 110 -6.25 -4.57 -5.49
CA MET A 110 -6.99 -4.58 -4.23
C MET A 110 -8.37 -5.21 -4.43
N SER A 111 -8.72 -6.13 -3.55
CA SER A 111 -9.82 -7.08 -3.75
C SER A 111 -10.38 -7.60 -2.42
N ALA A 112 -10.43 -6.74 -1.40
CA ALA A 112 -11.19 -7.02 -0.19
C ALA A 112 -12.70 -6.93 -0.47
N PRO A 113 -13.56 -7.41 0.44
CA PRO A 113 -15.01 -7.25 0.31
C PRO A 113 -15.41 -5.80 0.01
N ALA A 114 -16.43 -5.61 -0.84
CA ALA A 114 -16.81 -4.31 -1.37
C ALA A 114 -17.12 -3.25 -0.29
N PHE A 115 -17.58 -3.66 0.90
CA PHE A 115 -17.85 -2.73 2.01
C PHE A 115 -16.57 -2.21 2.71
N ILE A 116 -15.44 -2.91 2.55
CA ILE A 116 -14.13 -2.49 3.07
C ILE A 116 -13.47 -1.54 2.06
N ASP A 117 -13.47 -1.93 0.77
CA ASP A 117 -12.73 -1.23 -0.27
C ASP A 117 -13.53 -0.10 -0.95
N MET A 118 -14.81 0.13 -0.61
CA MET A 118 -15.61 1.20 -1.24
C MET A 118 -15.02 2.61 -1.06
N TYR A 119 -14.18 2.80 -0.04
CA TYR A 119 -13.49 4.05 0.25
C TYR A 119 -12.09 4.13 -0.37
N LEU A 120 -11.73 3.13 -1.17
CA LEU A 120 -10.47 3.05 -1.91
C LEU A 120 -10.72 3.13 -3.42
N THR A 121 -9.68 3.53 -4.14
CA THR A 121 -9.70 3.63 -5.60
C THR A 121 -9.76 2.23 -6.23
N PRO A 122 -10.55 2.03 -7.30
CA PRO A 122 -10.57 0.74 -8.01
C PRO A 122 -9.25 0.44 -8.75
N TYR A 123 -8.35 1.43 -8.84
CA TYR A 123 -7.05 1.31 -9.50
C TYR A 123 -5.94 0.86 -8.54
N PHE A 124 -6.27 0.55 -7.28
CA PHE A 124 -5.29 0.26 -6.24
C PHE A 124 -4.56 -1.05 -6.54
N TRP A 125 -3.28 -0.96 -6.92
CA TRP A 125 -2.41 -2.13 -7.03
C TRP A 125 -1.67 -2.38 -5.72
N GLN A 126 -1.74 -3.62 -5.25
CA GLN A 126 -1.02 -4.10 -4.07
C GLN A 126 0.21 -4.91 -4.49
N TYR A 127 1.30 -4.73 -3.77
CA TYR A 127 2.56 -5.47 -3.88
C TYR A 127 2.90 -6.02 -2.51
N ALA A 128 2.67 -7.31 -2.30
CA ALA A 128 2.95 -8.02 -1.06
C ALA A 128 4.35 -8.65 -1.12
N VAL A 129 5.29 -8.14 -0.34
CA VAL A 129 6.55 -8.83 -0.05
C VAL A 129 6.28 -9.92 0.98
N VAL A 130 6.59 -11.17 0.64
CA VAL A 130 6.22 -12.34 1.45
C VAL A 130 7.42 -13.14 1.95
N LYS A 131 8.64 -12.81 1.47
CA LYS A 131 9.89 -13.44 1.93
C LYS A 131 10.88 -12.45 2.49
N LYS A 132 11.58 -12.87 3.55
CA LYS A 132 12.66 -12.09 4.17
C LYS A 132 13.80 -11.76 3.19
N THR A 133 14.10 -12.69 2.28
CA THR A 133 15.07 -12.47 1.20
C THR A 133 14.68 -11.29 0.33
N ALA A 134 13.38 -11.17 0.01
CA ALA A 134 12.88 -10.02 -0.72
C ALA A 134 13.01 -8.74 0.11
N VAL A 135 12.72 -8.72 1.41
CA VAL A 135 12.84 -7.47 2.21
C VAL A 135 14.19 -6.77 2.05
N ALA A 136 15.29 -7.51 1.87
CA ALA A 136 16.62 -6.93 1.61
C ALA A 136 16.70 -6.06 0.33
N GLY A 137 15.79 -6.26 -0.62
CA GLY A 137 15.65 -5.45 -1.83
C GLY A 137 14.90 -4.12 -1.63
N LEU A 138 14.28 -3.89 -0.46
CA LEU A 138 13.61 -2.65 -0.10
C LEU A 138 14.62 -1.69 0.51
N LYS A 139 14.92 -0.61 -0.21
CA LYS A 139 15.72 0.49 0.32
C LYS A 139 14.79 1.66 0.64
N HIS A 140 14.65 1.99 1.91
CA HIS A 140 13.91 3.19 2.33
C HIS A 140 14.50 4.44 1.66
N LEU A 141 13.62 5.33 1.19
CA LEU A 141 13.97 6.59 0.56
C LEU A 141 13.61 7.77 1.48
N GLN A 142 12.32 7.91 1.79
CA GLN A 142 11.81 9.00 2.60
C GLN A 142 10.41 8.71 3.14
N ASN A 143 10.03 9.49 4.15
CA ASN A 143 8.68 9.54 4.71
C ASN A 143 7.96 10.82 4.31
N TYR A 144 6.66 10.73 4.08
CA TYR A 144 5.78 11.85 3.77
C TYR A 144 4.77 12.00 4.89
N LYS A 145 4.53 13.25 5.33
CA LYS A 145 3.41 13.62 6.18
C LYS A 145 2.29 14.14 5.28
N VAL A 146 1.19 13.41 5.21
CA VAL A 146 0.08 13.70 4.27
C VAL A 146 -1.15 14.13 5.06
N TYR A 147 -1.82 15.19 4.60
CA TYR A 147 -3.06 15.68 5.18
C TYR A 147 -4.25 15.00 4.49
N CYS A 148 -5.08 14.28 5.25
CA CYS A 148 -6.18 13.48 4.68
C CYS A 148 -7.23 14.34 3.96
N LYS A 149 -7.38 15.62 4.29
CA LYS A 149 -8.25 16.54 3.54
C LYS A 149 -7.85 16.72 2.08
N ASN A 150 -6.58 16.48 1.74
CA ASN A 150 -6.05 16.62 0.38
C ASN A 150 -6.05 15.28 -0.38
N VAL A 151 -6.48 14.19 0.25
CA VAL A 151 -6.49 12.85 -0.34
C VAL A 151 -7.89 12.57 -0.88
N PRO A 152 -8.06 12.27 -2.18
CA PRO A 152 -9.38 11.93 -2.70
C PRO A 152 -9.87 10.60 -2.09
N GLU A 153 -11.15 10.53 -1.74
CA GLU A 153 -11.77 9.33 -1.16
C GLU A 153 -12.32 8.39 -2.25
N GLY A 154 -12.08 7.08 -2.12
CA GLY A 154 -12.69 6.06 -2.98
C GLY A 154 -12.48 6.31 -4.46
N ARG A 155 -13.60 6.29 -5.19
CA ARG A 155 -13.67 6.56 -6.63
C ARG A 155 -13.36 8.00 -7.02
N ASN A 156 -13.22 8.93 -6.06
CA ASN A 156 -12.80 10.28 -6.38
C ASN A 156 -11.32 10.33 -6.81
N LEU A 157 -10.52 9.34 -6.37
CA LEU A 157 -9.17 9.15 -6.88
C LEU A 157 -9.24 8.45 -8.26
N GLN A 158 -9.20 9.25 -9.31
CA GLN A 158 -9.25 8.79 -10.71
C GLN A 158 -7.93 8.13 -11.12
N GLU A 159 -7.96 7.33 -12.19
CA GLU A 159 -6.79 6.62 -12.74
C GLU A 159 -5.61 7.57 -13.04
N GLN A 160 -5.92 8.74 -13.60
CA GLN A 160 -4.89 9.72 -13.95
C GLN A 160 -4.17 10.24 -12.69
N GLU A 161 -4.91 10.53 -11.62
CA GLU A 161 -4.34 10.99 -10.36
C GLU A 161 -3.61 9.87 -9.61
N TYR A 162 -4.13 8.63 -9.69
CA TYR A 162 -3.39 7.45 -9.24
C TYR A 162 -2.02 7.36 -9.92
N ALA A 163 -1.97 7.52 -11.25
CA ALA A 163 -0.75 7.49 -12.04
C ALA A 163 0.19 8.66 -11.71
N LYS A 164 -0.33 9.86 -11.37
CA LYS A 164 0.50 10.96 -10.84
C LYS A 164 1.18 10.59 -9.53
N GLY A 165 0.59 9.70 -8.74
CA GLY A 165 1.17 9.18 -7.51
C GLY A 165 2.33 8.21 -7.69
N GLN A 166 2.62 7.76 -8.92
CA GLN A 166 3.77 6.91 -9.21
C GLN A 166 5.04 7.77 -9.37
N SER A 167 6.11 7.39 -8.67
CA SER A 167 7.37 8.18 -8.63
C SER A 167 8.00 8.52 -9.99
N GLY A 168 7.73 7.74 -11.04
CA GLY A 168 8.23 7.97 -12.39
C GLY A 168 7.40 8.98 -13.19
N ASN A 169 6.26 9.44 -12.66
CA ASN A 169 5.39 10.37 -13.34
C ASN A 169 5.94 11.82 -13.25
N PRO A 170 5.95 12.59 -14.36
CA PRO A 170 6.42 13.97 -14.35
C PRO A 170 5.70 14.90 -13.35
N GLU A 171 4.44 14.61 -13.01
CA GLU A 171 3.62 15.40 -12.10
C GLU A 171 3.74 14.96 -10.63
N PHE A 172 4.54 13.93 -10.32
CA PHE A 172 4.65 13.36 -8.97
C PHE A 172 4.97 14.41 -7.90
N ASN A 173 5.94 15.29 -8.16
CA ASN A 173 6.35 16.32 -7.19
C ASN A 173 5.25 17.35 -6.92
N ALA A 174 4.46 17.70 -7.93
CA ALA A 174 3.33 18.62 -7.77
C ALA A 174 2.23 17.97 -6.91
N LEU A 175 1.93 16.69 -7.16
CA LEU A 175 1.00 15.92 -6.33
C LEU A 175 1.48 15.84 -4.87
N VAL A 176 2.75 15.50 -4.64
CA VAL A 176 3.35 15.44 -3.29
C VAL A 176 3.21 16.79 -2.58
N THR A 177 3.48 17.90 -3.26
CA THR A 177 3.34 19.23 -2.67
C THR A 177 1.87 19.49 -2.26
N GLY A 178 0.92 19.15 -3.12
CA GLY A 178 -0.51 19.26 -2.78
C GLY A 178 -0.88 18.43 -1.55
N LEU A 179 -0.49 17.15 -1.52
CA LEU A 179 -0.80 16.22 -0.43
C LEU A 179 -0.17 16.59 0.92
N THR A 180 1.02 17.20 0.89
CA THR A 180 1.79 17.54 2.10
C THR A 180 1.56 18.99 2.58
N SER A 181 0.80 19.79 1.82
CA SER A 181 0.49 21.17 2.20
C SER A 181 -0.63 21.26 3.25
N GLU A 182 -0.38 22.02 4.31
CA GLU A 182 -1.39 22.34 5.32
C GLU A 182 -2.46 23.30 4.79
N SER A 183 -2.13 24.01 3.71
CA SER A 183 -2.84 25.16 3.14
C SER A 183 -3.81 24.79 2.01
N GLY A 184 -4.76 23.90 2.28
CA GLY A 184 -6.03 23.89 1.53
C GLY A 184 -6.97 24.89 2.19
N CYS A 185 -7.21 26.04 1.54
CA CYS A 185 -8.29 26.98 1.85
C CYS A 185 -9.66 26.33 1.63
#